data_AF-A0A1F6DLA7-F1
#
_entry.id   AF-A0A1F6DLA7-F1
#
_cell.length_a   1.000
_cell.length_b   1.000
_cell.length_c   1.000
_cell.angle_alpha   90.00
_cell.angle_beta   90.00
_cell.angle_gamma   90.00
#
_symmetry.space_group_name_H-M   'P 1'
#
loop_
_entity.id
_entity.type
_entity.pdbx_description
1 polymer ?
#
loop_
_entity_poly.entity_id
_entity_poly.type
_entity_poly.pdbx_seq_one_letter_code
_entity_poly.pdbx_strand_id
1 'polypeptide(L)'
;MSKRTRIITGIDMGSSLIKVMVFRASEKDGEQVSHVIGFGKAESRGIERGYVVNHADALRALQNALAEAEKNAKHHITDAYLSIGGEMLGSNYAHGETIAQGPNQIIAHDDIERAIAYGTEQIRGELVNMHLFPEIVLRTALDDKKVIGHAEGMQGNKLEVDTIIVSALQQQYDALKMLAQHAGVRIVDAVPSPLASSIVSLSRVHKRMGAMLVDIGAETTTVTVFEESRPVALVVLTIGSANLTEELAVHFRITPEEADKIKRVGVQGTAFPKKKYDTVVQDFYTKLFTKIRDHFRRMKFRNILPAGVFLTGGGALASGIDEIARTILELPARNVATPFEKKGGIPHEYLMTVYGTCMWAVNLDDEAQETGIPTPTKTKGFFSYWLKQFIP
;
A
#
# COMPACT_ATOMS: atom_id res chain seq x y z
N MET A 1 -25.16 -25.37 8.20
CA MET A 1 -25.63 -24.21 7.40
C MET A 1 -24.60 -23.93 6.32
N SER A 2 -25.04 -23.69 5.08
CA SER A 2 -24.15 -23.48 3.92
C SER A 2 -23.17 -22.33 4.18
N LYS A 3 -21.88 -22.64 4.32
CA LYS A 3 -20.79 -21.65 4.47
C LYS A 3 -20.81 -20.69 3.28
N ARG A 4 -21.13 -19.41 3.51
CA ARG A 4 -21.24 -18.39 2.46
C ARG A 4 -19.88 -18.23 1.78
N THR A 5 -19.78 -18.74 0.56
CA THR A 5 -18.65 -18.49 -0.33
C THR A 5 -18.80 -17.09 -0.89
N ARG A 6 -17.76 -16.26 -0.73
CA ARG A 6 -17.72 -14.87 -1.18
C ARG A 6 -16.72 -14.73 -2.33
N ILE A 7 -17.06 -13.89 -3.30
CA ILE A 7 -16.16 -13.53 -4.39
C ILE A 7 -15.69 -12.09 -4.15
N ILE A 8 -14.38 -11.90 -4.13
CA ILE A 8 -13.76 -10.60 -3.86
C ILE A 8 -12.81 -10.29 -5.00
N THR A 9 -12.93 -9.09 -5.57
CA THR A 9 -12.08 -8.65 -6.67
C THR A 9 -11.23 -7.48 -6.23
N GLY A 10 -9.92 -7.58 -6.37
CA GLY A 10 -8.97 -6.47 -6.21
C GLY A 10 -8.47 -5.98 -7.57
N ILE A 11 -8.34 -4.66 -7.71
CA ILE A 11 -7.78 -4.00 -8.88
C ILE A 11 -6.58 -3.15 -8.46
N ASP A 12 -5.45 -3.31 -9.15
CA ASP A 12 -4.27 -2.47 -9.04
C ASP A 12 -3.92 -1.87 -10.40
N MET A 13 -4.06 -0.55 -10.52
CA MET A 13 -3.87 0.20 -11.77
C MET A 13 -2.49 0.86 -11.80
N GLY A 14 -1.43 0.06 -11.96
CA GLY A 14 -0.05 0.56 -11.99
C GLY A 14 0.37 1.14 -13.34
N SER A 15 1.40 2.00 -13.34
CA SER A 15 1.92 2.63 -14.57
C SER A 15 2.46 1.64 -15.61
N SER A 16 2.95 0.47 -15.19
CA SER A 16 3.44 -0.57 -16.11
C SER A 16 2.40 -1.64 -16.39
N LEU A 17 1.63 -2.05 -15.38
CA LEU A 17 0.66 -3.14 -15.49
C LEU A 17 -0.59 -2.79 -14.69
N ILE A 18 -1.75 -2.95 -15.34
CA ILE A 18 -3.03 -3.08 -14.65
C ILE A 18 -3.24 -4.55 -14.32
N LYS A 19 -3.61 -4.84 -13.07
CA LYS A 19 -3.79 -6.20 -12.55
C LYS A 19 -5.15 -6.32 -11.87
N VAL A 20 -5.83 -7.42 -12.15
CA VAL A 20 -7.11 -7.78 -11.52
C VAL A 20 -6.94 -9.16 -10.90
N MET A 21 -7.36 -9.32 -9.65
CA MET A 21 -7.29 -10.57 -8.92
C MET A 21 -8.63 -10.88 -8.30
N VAL A 22 -9.05 -12.15 -8.40
CA VAL A 22 -10.34 -12.62 -7.89
C VAL A 22 -10.11 -13.72 -6.86
N PHE A 23 -10.57 -13.47 -5.64
CA PHE A 23 -10.56 -14.42 -4.54
C PHE A 23 -11.91 -15.09 -4.39
N ARG A 24 -11.85 -16.36 -4.02
CA ARG A 24 -12.95 -17.06 -3.37
C ARG A 24 -12.62 -17.17 -1.89
N ALA A 25 -13.31 -16.38 -1.07
CA ALA A 25 -13.21 -16.44 0.38
C ALA A 25 -14.30 -17.38 0.93
N SER A 26 -13.91 -18.24 1.86
CA SER A 26 -14.80 -19.15 2.57
C SER A 26 -14.33 -19.31 4.01
N GLU A 27 -15.23 -19.71 4.90
CA GLU A 27 -14.88 -19.99 6.29
C GLU A 27 -14.75 -21.50 6.48
N LYS A 28 -13.60 -21.97 6.96
CA LYS A 28 -13.34 -23.37 7.27
C LYS A 28 -12.82 -23.47 8.70
N ASP A 29 -13.53 -24.21 9.53
CA ASP A 29 -13.16 -24.48 10.93
C ASP A 29 -12.92 -23.22 11.78
N GLY A 30 -13.66 -22.14 11.52
CA GLY A 30 -13.50 -20.83 12.17
C GLY A 30 -12.35 -19.99 11.61
N GLU A 31 -11.59 -20.54 10.65
CA GLU A 31 -10.54 -19.83 9.93
C GLU A 31 -11.02 -19.39 8.54
N GLN A 32 -10.64 -18.19 8.16
CA GLN A 32 -10.93 -17.68 6.84
C GLN A 32 -9.92 -18.23 5.83
N VAL A 33 -10.43 -18.92 4.81
CA VAL A 33 -9.64 -19.49 3.73
C VAL A 33 -9.98 -18.76 2.44
N SER A 34 -8.99 -18.07 1.89
CA SER A 34 -9.09 -17.37 0.62
C SER A 34 -8.25 -18.06 -0.45
N HIS A 35 -8.85 -18.34 -1.60
CA HIS A 35 -8.16 -18.92 -2.74
C HIS A 35 -8.25 -18.00 -3.96
N VAL A 36 -7.12 -17.79 -4.64
CA VAL A 36 -7.12 -17.12 -5.94
C VAL A 36 -7.83 -18.01 -6.96
N ILE A 37 -8.93 -17.53 -7.52
CA ILE A 37 -9.70 -18.24 -8.55
C ILE A 37 -9.58 -17.58 -9.93
N GLY A 38 -9.20 -16.31 -9.99
CA GLY A 38 -8.99 -15.58 -11.23
C GLY A 38 -7.88 -14.56 -11.10
N PHE A 39 -7.16 -14.35 -12.19
CA PHE A 39 -6.15 -13.31 -12.31
C PHE A 39 -6.12 -12.83 -13.76
N GLY A 40 -5.97 -11.53 -13.97
CA GLY A 40 -5.79 -10.95 -15.29
C GLY A 40 -4.88 -9.73 -15.23
N LYS A 41 -4.18 -9.48 -16.33
CA LYS A 41 -3.29 -8.33 -16.46
C LYS A 41 -3.30 -7.75 -17.86
N ALA A 42 -2.93 -6.48 -17.94
CA ALA A 42 -2.64 -5.83 -19.21
C ALA A 42 -1.47 -4.84 -19.04
N GLU A 43 -0.69 -4.65 -20.10
CA GLU A 43 0.22 -3.51 -20.18
C GLU A 43 -0.58 -2.22 -20.01
N SER A 44 -0.13 -1.38 -19.09
CA SER A 44 -0.72 -0.07 -18.91
C SER A 44 -0.19 0.89 -19.96
N ARG A 45 -1.11 1.59 -20.63
CA ARG A 45 -0.83 2.70 -21.53
C ARG A 45 -1.86 3.76 -21.15
N GLY A 46 -1.44 4.87 -20.56
CA GLY A 46 -2.37 5.91 -20.08
C GLY A 46 -2.45 6.10 -18.57
N ILE A 47 -1.62 5.40 -17.80
CA ILE A 47 -1.36 5.72 -16.39
C ILE A 47 0.12 6.06 -16.23
N GLU A 48 0.41 7.24 -15.70
CA GLU A 48 1.77 7.71 -15.39
C GLU A 48 1.83 8.18 -13.94
N ARG A 49 2.76 7.63 -13.18
CA ARG A 49 3.00 7.84 -11.74
C ARG A 49 1.73 7.72 -10.88
N GLY A 50 0.78 6.89 -11.33
CA GLY A 50 -0.54 6.71 -10.71
C GLY A 50 -1.64 7.65 -11.22
N TYR A 51 -1.33 8.58 -12.14
CA TYR A 51 -2.31 9.52 -12.70
C TYR A 51 -2.85 8.99 -14.01
N VAL A 52 -4.14 9.17 -14.25
CA VAL A 52 -4.77 8.82 -15.54
C VAL A 52 -4.47 9.92 -16.55
N VAL A 53 -3.43 9.74 -17.36
CA VAL A 53 -3.00 10.70 -18.39
C VAL A 53 -3.69 10.47 -19.74
N ASN A 54 -4.14 9.24 -20.02
CA ASN A 54 -4.93 8.91 -21.20
C ASN A 54 -6.02 7.91 -20.81
N HIS A 55 -7.25 8.43 -20.69
CA HIS A 55 -8.40 7.65 -20.24
C HIS A 55 -8.75 6.49 -21.19
N ALA A 56 -8.68 6.70 -22.51
CA ALA A 56 -9.08 5.69 -23.49
C ALA A 56 -8.16 4.48 -23.50
N ASP A 57 -6.85 4.71 -23.40
CA ASP A 57 -5.87 3.62 -23.36
C ASP A 57 -5.88 2.91 -22.01
N ALA A 58 -6.03 3.65 -20.90
CA ALA A 58 -6.14 3.07 -19.57
C ALA A 58 -7.43 2.21 -19.43
N LEU A 59 -8.53 2.65 -20.04
CA LEU A 59 -9.80 1.92 -20.05
C LEU A 59 -9.66 0.60 -20.80
N ARG A 60 -9.03 0.63 -21.98
CA ARG A 60 -8.78 -0.57 -22.79
C ARG A 60 -7.89 -1.56 -22.04
N ALA A 61 -6.84 -1.08 -21.38
CA ALA A 61 -5.97 -1.93 -20.56
C ALA A 61 -6.74 -2.56 -19.39
N LEU A 62 -7.57 -1.78 -18.69
CA LEU A 62 -8.40 -2.29 -17.60
C LEU A 62 -9.41 -3.34 -18.07
N GLN A 63 -10.10 -3.09 -19.17
CA GLN A 63 -11.05 -4.03 -19.77
C GLN A 63 -10.37 -5.35 -20.16
N ASN A 64 -9.16 -5.29 -20.72
CA ASN A 64 -8.39 -6.50 -21.06
C ASN A 64 -8.02 -7.31 -19.80
N ALA A 65 -7.55 -6.63 -18.75
CA ALA A 65 -7.21 -7.28 -17.48
C ALA A 65 -8.44 -7.88 -16.79
N LEU A 66 -9.58 -7.19 -16.83
CA LEU A 66 -10.87 -7.70 -16.33
C LEU A 66 -11.30 -8.95 -17.11
N ALA A 67 -11.31 -8.90 -18.44
CA ALA A 67 -11.73 -10.02 -19.28
C ALA A 67 -10.88 -11.29 -19.04
N GLU A 68 -9.56 -11.13 -18.86
CA GLU A 68 -8.68 -12.25 -18.50
C GLU A 68 -9.01 -12.81 -17.10
N ALA A 69 -9.22 -11.94 -16.11
CA ALA A 69 -9.58 -12.35 -14.76
C ALA A 69 -10.92 -13.07 -14.69
N GLU A 70 -11.95 -12.56 -15.39
CA GLU A 70 -13.29 -13.14 -15.49
C GLU A 70 -13.27 -14.52 -16.14
N LYS A 71 -12.52 -14.66 -17.25
CA LYS A 71 -12.34 -15.94 -17.94
C LYS A 71 -11.71 -16.98 -17.02
N ASN A 72 -10.68 -16.59 -16.27
CA ASN A 72 -9.98 -17.48 -15.33
C ASN A 72 -10.86 -17.85 -14.13
N ALA A 73 -11.58 -16.87 -13.57
CA ALA A 73 -12.51 -17.07 -12.44
C ALA A 73 -13.80 -17.80 -12.82
N LYS A 74 -14.17 -17.81 -14.10
CA LYS A 74 -15.51 -18.18 -14.59
C LYS A 74 -16.62 -17.42 -13.85
N HIS A 75 -16.39 -16.11 -13.65
CA HIS A 75 -17.27 -15.22 -12.90
C HIS A 75 -17.24 -13.82 -13.52
N HIS A 76 -18.40 -13.18 -13.63
CA HIS A 76 -18.50 -11.80 -14.10
C HIS A 76 -18.26 -10.82 -12.95
N ILE A 77 -17.37 -9.86 -13.13
CA ILE A 77 -16.96 -8.90 -12.11
C ILE A 77 -17.83 -7.66 -12.22
N THR A 78 -18.71 -7.44 -11.24
CA THR A 78 -19.52 -6.21 -11.13
C THR A 78 -18.98 -5.23 -10.09
N ASP A 79 -18.28 -5.75 -9.09
CA ASP A 79 -17.81 -5.02 -7.92
C ASP A 79 -16.34 -5.35 -7.64
N ALA A 80 -15.58 -4.34 -7.25
CA ALA A 80 -14.17 -4.50 -6.92
C ALA A 80 -13.69 -3.50 -5.86
N TYR A 81 -12.53 -3.82 -5.27
CA TYR A 81 -11.78 -2.95 -4.38
C TYR A 81 -10.52 -2.47 -5.09
N LEU A 82 -10.17 -1.20 -4.90
CA LEU A 82 -9.11 -0.53 -5.65
C LEU A 82 -7.91 -0.21 -4.76
N SER A 83 -6.70 -0.57 -5.17
CA SER A 83 -5.51 0.03 -4.57
C SER A 83 -5.19 1.38 -5.21
N ILE A 84 -4.91 2.37 -4.37
CA ILE A 84 -4.55 3.74 -4.76
C ILE A 84 -3.07 3.93 -4.46
N GLY A 85 -2.25 4.25 -5.46
CA GLY A 85 -0.80 4.38 -5.32
C GLY A 85 -0.18 5.48 -6.16
N GLY A 86 1.15 5.54 -6.20
CA GLY A 86 1.86 6.53 -7.01
C GLY A 86 1.92 7.92 -6.37
N GLU A 87 2.30 8.92 -7.16
CA GLU A 87 2.66 10.28 -6.72
C GLU A 87 1.49 11.03 -6.06
N MET A 88 0.25 10.58 -6.28
CA MET A 88 -0.95 11.19 -5.67
C MET A 88 -1.06 10.90 -4.18
N LEU A 89 -0.34 9.90 -3.66
CA LEU A 89 -0.38 9.57 -2.23
C LEU A 89 0.51 10.49 -1.42
N GLY A 90 0.01 10.88 -0.25
CA GLY A 90 0.76 11.57 0.79
C GLY A 90 0.43 11.06 2.17
N SER A 91 1.15 11.56 3.16
CA SER A 91 0.77 11.43 4.56
C SER A 91 1.11 12.69 5.35
N ASN A 92 0.21 13.09 6.25
CA ASN A 92 0.40 14.24 7.14
C ASN A 92 0.22 13.79 8.59
N TYR A 93 0.93 14.44 9.50
CA TYR A 93 0.72 14.24 10.93
C TYR A 93 -0.24 15.29 11.46
N ALA A 94 -1.16 14.88 12.32
CA ALA A 94 -2.08 15.78 13.00
C ALA A 94 -2.05 15.51 14.50
N HIS A 95 -1.95 16.58 15.28
CA HIS A 95 -2.05 16.54 16.73
C HIS A 95 -3.37 17.15 17.17
N GLY A 96 -4.15 16.38 17.91
CA GLY A 96 -5.46 16.76 18.39
C GLY A 96 -5.57 16.70 19.90
N GLU A 97 -6.39 17.57 20.49
CA GLU A 97 -6.66 17.58 21.92
C GLU A 97 -8.13 17.85 22.21
N THR A 98 -8.61 17.35 23.35
CA THR A 98 -9.94 17.67 23.87
C THR A 98 -9.99 17.55 25.39
N ILE A 99 -11.02 18.14 25.99
CA ILE A 99 -11.32 17.97 27.42
C ILE A 99 -12.39 16.88 27.56
N ALA A 100 -12.17 15.96 28.51
CA ALA A 100 -13.08 14.87 28.81
C ALA A 100 -14.48 15.39 29.16
N GLN A 101 -15.50 14.92 28.45
CA GLN A 101 -16.89 15.32 28.68
C GLN A 101 -17.71 14.29 29.46
N GLY A 102 -17.17 13.09 29.66
CA GLY A 102 -17.85 12.02 30.40
C GLY A 102 -18.02 12.31 31.89
N PRO A 103 -19.00 11.67 32.56
CA PRO A 103 -19.13 11.72 34.02
C PRO A 103 -17.83 11.33 34.71
N ASN A 104 -17.45 12.05 35.76
CA ASN A 104 -16.18 11.86 36.47
C ASN A 104 -14.93 11.99 35.59
N GLN A 105 -15.00 12.65 34.43
CA GLN A 105 -13.87 12.76 33.48
C GLN A 105 -13.41 11.39 32.95
N ILE A 106 -14.33 10.44 32.82
CA ILE A 106 -14.06 9.18 32.14
C ILE A 106 -14.08 9.45 30.64
N ILE A 107 -12.99 9.08 29.96
CA ILE A 107 -12.86 9.22 28.51
C ILE A 107 -13.81 8.26 27.80
N ALA A 108 -14.72 8.83 27.01
CA ALA A 108 -15.60 8.09 26.11
C ALA A 108 -15.02 8.00 24.69
N HIS A 109 -15.55 7.09 23.88
CA HIS A 109 -15.21 6.99 22.46
C HIS A 109 -15.34 8.33 21.73
N ASP A 110 -16.42 9.07 21.98
CA ASP A 110 -16.68 10.38 21.36
C ASP A 110 -15.63 11.44 21.75
N ASP A 111 -14.97 11.33 22.91
CA ASP A 111 -13.85 12.22 23.26
C ASP A 111 -12.65 11.97 22.32
N ILE A 112 -12.35 10.71 22.01
CA ILE A 112 -11.27 10.32 21.10
C ILE A 112 -11.58 10.81 19.69
N GLU A 113 -12.80 10.59 19.20
CA GLU A 113 -13.22 11.07 17.87
C GLU A 113 -13.13 12.59 17.76
N ARG A 114 -13.51 13.33 18.82
CA ARG A 114 -13.38 14.80 18.85
C ARG A 114 -11.92 15.25 18.81
N ALA A 115 -11.03 14.61 19.57
CA ALA A 115 -9.62 14.95 19.55
C ALA A 115 -9.03 14.73 18.14
N ILE A 116 -9.32 13.59 17.49
CA ILE A 116 -8.88 13.30 16.13
C ILE A 116 -9.43 14.33 15.12
N ALA A 117 -10.73 14.63 15.18
CA ALA A 117 -11.35 15.60 14.30
C ALA A 117 -10.75 17.01 14.48
N TYR A 118 -10.49 17.41 15.73
CA TYR A 118 -9.82 18.68 16.03
C TYR A 118 -8.43 18.74 15.40
N GLY A 119 -7.60 17.71 15.58
CA GLY A 119 -6.27 17.66 14.99
C GLY A 119 -6.29 17.71 13.46
N THR A 120 -7.21 16.98 12.83
CA THR A 120 -7.39 16.98 11.37
C THR A 120 -7.76 18.37 10.85
N GLU A 121 -8.63 19.11 11.56
CA GLU A 121 -8.98 20.48 11.20
C GLU A 121 -7.79 21.44 11.29
N GLN A 122 -6.86 21.25 12.24
CA GLN A 122 -5.67 22.10 12.37
C GLN A 122 -4.78 22.06 11.12
N ILE A 123 -4.72 20.93 10.43
CA ILE A 123 -3.92 20.76 9.21
C ILE A 123 -4.76 20.84 7.93
N ARG A 124 -6.02 21.30 8.00
CA ARG A 124 -6.94 21.31 6.85
C ARG A 124 -6.39 22.06 5.64
N GLY A 125 -5.57 23.09 5.85
CA GLY A 125 -4.91 23.83 4.77
C GLY A 125 -3.95 22.96 3.93
N GLU A 126 -3.35 21.93 4.53
CA GLU A 126 -2.49 20.95 3.83
C GLU A 126 -3.30 19.84 3.16
N LEU A 127 -4.54 19.63 3.60
CA LEU A 127 -5.43 18.56 3.15
C LEU A 127 -6.45 19.02 2.09
N VAL A 128 -6.28 20.22 1.54
CA VAL A 128 -7.19 20.77 0.53
C VAL A 128 -7.15 19.91 -0.74
N ASN A 129 -8.33 19.58 -1.26
CA ASN A 129 -8.51 18.71 -2.43
C ASN A 129 -7.91 17.31 -2.28
N MET A 130 -7.82 16.83 -1.04
CA MET A 130 -7.38 15.47 -0.74
C MET A 130 -8.56 14.58 -0.36
N HIS A 131 -8.57 13.36 -0.91
CA HIS A 131 -9.30 12.25 -0.35
C HIS A 131 -8.55 11.75 0.89
N LEU A 132 -9.19 11.79 2.05
CA LEU A 132 -8.60 11.30 3.29
C LEU A 132 -8.98 9.84 3.48
N PHE A 133 -7.96 8.99 3.65
CA PHE A 133 -8.16 7.67 4.21
C PHE A 133 -8.31 7.79 5.74
N PRO A 134 -8.91 6.80 6.41
CA PRO A 134 -9.13 6.82 7.86
C PRO A 134 -7.86 7.14 8.65
N GLU A 135 -8.02 7.98 9.68
CA GLU A 135 -6.94 8.47 10.53
C GLU A 135 -6.35 7.33 11.38
N ILE A 136 -5.03 7.39 11.55
CA ILE A 136 -4.25 6.35 12.20
C ILE A 136 -3.69 6.90 13.49
N VAL A 137 -4.20 6.46 14.63
CA VAL A 137 -3.72 6.89 15.95
C VAL A 137 -2.32 6.34 16.21
N LEU A 138 -1.35 7.23 16.37
CA LEU A 138 0.03 6.90 16.70
C LEU A 138 0.24 6.87 18.20
N ARG A 139 -0.27 7.88 18.91
CA ARG A 139 -0.10 8.05 20.34
C ARG A 139 -1.36 8.67 20.94
N THR A 140 -1.64 8.26 22.17
CA THR A 140 -2.63 8.90 23.03
C THR A 140 -1.96 9.30 24.33
N ALA A 141 -2.30 10.47 24.86
CA ALA A 141 -1.87 10.92 26.17
C ALA A 141 -3.07 11.45 26.96
N LEU A 142 -3.00 11.28 28.28
CA LEU A 142 -3.99 11.74 29.23
C LEU A 142 -3.26 12.54 30.31
N ASP A 143 -3.64 13.81 30.49
CA ASP A 143 -2.99 14.75 31.41
C ASP A 143 -1.46 14.77 31.23
N ASP A 144 -1.02 14.97 29.98
CA ASP A 144 0.38 15.01 29.50
C ASP A 144 1.16 13.68 29.65
N LYS A 145 0.52 12.60 30.09
CA LYS A 145 1.15 11.28 30.25
C LYS A 145 0.74 10.34 29.12
N LYS A 146 1.72 9.72 28.46
CA LYS A 146 1.46 8.70 27.42
C LYS A 146 0.60 7.57 28.01
N VAL A 147 -0.51 7.26 27.34
CA VAL A 147 -1.35 6.11 27.62
C VAL A 147 -0.77 4.91 26.87
N ILE A 148 -0.67 3.78 27.56
CA ILE A 148 -0.32 2.49 26.96
C ILE A 148 -1.62 1.72 26.76
N GLY A 149 -1.96 1.37 25.52
CA GLY A 149 -3.20 0.69 25.19
C GLY A 149 -4.34 1.67 24.85
N HIS A 150 -5.53 1.43 25.38
CA HIS A 150 -6.74 2.20 25.09
C HIS A 150 -7.00 3.26 26.17
N ALA A 151 -7.25 4.51 25.75
CA ALA A 151 -7.63 5.58 26.68
C ALA A 151 -9.11 5.55 27.07
N GLU A 152 -9.96 4.88 26.28
CA GLU A 152 -11.38 4.75 26.57
C GLU A 152 -11.60 4.04 27.90
N GLY A 153 -12.45 4.63 28.76
CA GLY A 153 -12.72 4.15 30.12
C GLY A 153 -11.69 4.60 31.17
N MET A 154 -10.59 5.24 30.77
CA MET A 154 -9.66 5.85 31.73
C MET A 154 -10.22 7.18 32.25
N GLN A 155 -9.84 7.55 33.47
CA GLN A 155 -10.19 8.83 34.07
C GLN A 155 -9.06 9.85 33.88
N GLY A 156 -9.36 11.02 33.31
CA GLY A 156 -8.44 12.13 33.20
C GLY A 156 -9.05 13.33 32.48
N ASN A 157 -8.44 14.51 32.63
CA ASN A 157 -9.06 15.76 32.23
C ASN A 157 -8.77 16.14 30.77
N LYS A 158 -7.50 16.10 30.36
CA LYS A 158 -7.05 16.47 29.00
C LYS A 158 -6.65 15.22 28.23
N LEU A 159 -7.30 14.97 27.09
CA LEU A 159 -6.96 13.92 26.14
C LEU A 159 -6.21 14.52 24.95
N GLU A 160 -5.07 13.92 24.59
CA GLU A 160 -4.30 14.28 23.41
C GLU A 160 -4.13 13.05 22.50
N VAL A 161 -4.20 13.25 21.19
CA VAL A 161 -4.09 12.21 20.18
C VAL A 161 -3.19 12.67 19.05
N ASP A 162 -2.10 11.93 18.82
CA ASP A 162 -1.26 12.10 17.64
C ASP A 162 -1.74 11.11 16.56
N THR A 163 -1.97 11.58 15.34
CA THR A 163 -2.40 10.78 14.21
C THR A 163 -1.50 10.96 12.99
N ILE A 164 -1.48 9.95 12.12
CA ILE A 164 -1.05 10.09 10.73
C ILE A 164 -2.26 9.89 9.83
N ILE A 165 -2.38 10.75 8.83
CA ILE A 165 -3.47 10.73 7.87
C ILE A 165 -2.86 10.43 6.52
N VAL A 166 -3.17 9.25 5.98
CA VAL A 166 -2.82 8.92 4.59
C VAL A 166 -3.87 9.56 3.69
N SER A 167 -3.43 10.15 2.60
CA SER A 167 -4.33 10.87 1.70
C SER A 167 -3.95 10.65 0.24
N ALA A 168 -4.91 10.90 -0.66
CA ALA A 168 -4.71 10.89 -2.10
C ALA A 168 -5.25 12.18 -2.72
N LEU A 169 -4.65 12.67 -3.80
CA LEU A 169 -5.25 13.77 -4.58
C LEU A 169 -6.66 13.38 -5.05
N GLN A 170 -7.68 14.13 -4.61
CA GLN A 170 -9.09 13.81 -4.84
C GLN A 170 -9.41 13.64 -6.33
N GLN A 171 -8.87 14.51 -7.18
CA GLN A 171 -9.06 14.45 -8.63
C GLN A 171 -8.60 13.12 -9.24
N GLN A 172 -7.44 12.61 -8.81
CA GLN A 172 -6.87 11.37 -9.35
C GLN A 172 -7.55 10.14 -8.77
N TYR A 173 -7.93 10.20 -7.50
CA TYR A 173 -8.77 9.19 -6.85
C TYR A 173 -10.10 9.01 -7.61
N ASP A 174 -10.79 10.11 -7.92
CA ASP A 174 -12.05 10.09 -8.68
C ASP A 174 -11.84 9.63 -10.13
N ALA A 175 -10.73 10.02 -10.76
CA ALA A 175 -10.39 9.59 -12.12
C ALA A 175 -10.26 8.06 -12.24
N LEU A 176 -9.61 7.40 -11.28
CA LEU A 176 -9.48 5.94 -11.26
C LEU A 176 -10.82 5.24 -10.99
N LYS A 177 -11.67 5.80 -10.12
CA LYS A 177 -13.02 5.28 -9.88
C LYS A 177 -13.90 5.40 -11.11
N MET A 178 -13.85 6.55 -11.80
CA MET A 178 -14.55 6.74 -13.07
C MET A 178 -14.04 5.77 -14.15
N LEU A 179 -12.73 5.52 -14.20
CA LEU A 179 -12.15 4.55 -15.13
C LEU A 179 -12.72 3.14 -14.91
N ALA A 180 -12.79 2.68 -13.65
CA ALA A 180 -13.42 1.41 -13.31
C ALA A 180 -14.91 1.37 -13.66
N GLN A 181 -15.63 2.45 -13.37
CA GLN A 181 -17.06 2.56 -13.70
C GLN A 181 -17.31 2.47 -15.21
N HIS A 182 -16.49 3.13 -16.04
CA HIS A 182 -16.57 3.02 -17.50
C HIS A 182 -16.18 1.63 -18.02
N ALA A 183 -15.40 0.86 -17.25
CA ALA A 183 -15.15 -0.55 -17.52
C ALA A 183 -16.28 -1.48 -17.06
N GLY A 184 -17.37 -0.94 -16.51
CA GLY A 184 -18.52 -1.69 -16.02
C GLY A 184 -18.39 -2.22 -14.59
N VAL A 185 -17.39 -1.75 -13.83
CA VAL A 185 -17.10 -2.24 -12.47
C VAL A 185 -17.32 -1.12 -11.45
N ARG A 186 -18.12 -1.39 -10.42
CA ARG A 186 -18.30 -0.48 -9.29
C ARG A 186 -17.18 -0.67 -8.28
N ILE A 187 -16.52 0.42 -7.88
CA ILE A 187 -15.55 0.39 -6.78
C ILE A 187 -16.31 0.47 -5.46
N VAL A 188 -16.24 -0.61 -4.66
CA VAL A 188 -16.87 -0.72 -3.34
C VAL A 188 -16.12 0.15 -2.34
N ASP A 189 -14.80 -0.02 -2.27
CA ASP A 189 -13.90 0.77 -1.44
C ASP A 189 -12.48 0.78 -2.00
N ALA A 190 -11.61 1.61 -1.44
CA ALA A 190 -10.24 1.78 -1.87
C ALA A 190 -9.26 1.81 -0.71
N VAL A 191 -8.06 1.30 -0.95
CA VAL A 191 -6.99 1.19 0.05
C VAL A 191 -5.70 1.79 -0.50
N PRO A 192 -4.89 2.50 0.30
CA PRO A 192 -3.56 2.89 -0.12
C PRO A 192 -2.73 1.66 -0.47
N SER A 193 -2.14 1.63 -1.67
CA SER A 193 -1.35 0.51 -2.17
C SER A 193 -0.22 0.07 -1.21
N PRO A 194 0.46 0.97 -0.46
CA PRO A 194 1.51 0.55 0.46
C PRO A 194 0.96 -0.14 1.71
N LEU A 195 -0.26 0.23 2.13
CA LEU A 195 -0.93 -0.45 3.24
C LEU A 195 -1.41 -1.83 2.80
N ALA A 196 -2.01 -1.93 1.61
CA ALA A 196 -2.40 -3.20 1.01
C ALA A 196 -1.20 -4.15 0.86
N SER A 197 -0.11 -3.69 0.24
CA SER A 197 1.08 -4.53 0.03
C SER A 197 1.73 -4.95 1.36
N SER A 198 1.62 -4.12 2.42
CA SER A 198 2.14 -4.46 3.76
C SER A 198 1.43 -5.63 4.43
N ILE A 199 0.17 -5.90 4.11
CA ILE A 199 -0.60 -7.03 4.68
C ILE A 199 0.06 -8.36 4.30
N VAL A 200 0.63 -8.39 3.10
CA VAL A 200 1.20 -9.57 2.47
C VAL A 200 2.71 -9.63 2.66
N SER A 201 3.36 -8.46 2.68
CA SER A 201 4.82 -8.35 2.68
C SER A 201 5.44 -8.45 4.08
N LEU A 202 4.68 -8.10 5.13
CA LEU A 202 5.18 -8.02 6.49
C LEU A 202 4.34 -8.88 7.43
N SER A 203 5.00 -9.69 8.26
CA SER A 203 4.35 -10.35 9.39
C SER A 203 3.99 -9.33 10.47
N ARG A 204 3.05 -9.69 11.35
CA ARG A 204 2.73 -8.88 12.54
C ARG A 204 3.97 -8.61 13.40
N VAL A 205 4.86 -9.60 13.54
CA VAL A 205 6.11 -9.45 14.29
C VAL A 205 7.02 -8.42 13.64
N HIS A 206 7.14 -8.40 12.31
CA HIS A 206 7.94 -7.38 11.61
C HIS A 206 7.41 -5.97 11.86
N LYS A 207 6.10 -5.75 11.68
CA LYS A 207 5.48 -4.43 11.91
C LYS A 207 5.60 -3.97 13.37
N ARG A 208 5.47 -4.88 14.33
CA ARG A 208 5.63 -4.59 15.76
C ARG A 208 7.05 -4.19 16.12
N MET A 209 8.04 -4.90 15.58
CA MET A 209 9.46 -4.69 15.91
C MET A 209 10.07 -3.46 15.25
N GLY A 210 9.40 -2.82 14.29
CA GLY A 210 9.98 -1.72 13.51
C GLY A 210 10.47 -2.22 12.15
N ALA A 211 9.71 -1.96 11.08
CA ALA A 211 10.03 -2.39 9.72
C ALA A 211 9.84 -1.26 8.69
N MET A 212 10.69 -1.22 7.67
CA MET A 212 10.51 -0.37 6.49
C MET A 212 10.13 -1.23 5.29
N LEU A 213 8.98 -0.97 4.68
CA LEU A 213 8.61 -1.54 3.39
C LEU A 213 8.97 -0.56 2.28
N VAL A 214 9.77 -0.99 1.31
CA VAL A 214 10.15 -0.22 0.13
C VAL A 214 9.60 -0.94 -1.09
N ASP A 215 8.54 -0.38 -1.67
CA ASP A 215 7.91 -0.86 -2.91
C ASP A 215 8.48 -0.11 -4.11
N ILE A 216 9.32 -0.78 -4.91
CA ILE A 216 9.96 -0.20 -6.09
C ILE A 216 9.12 -0.57 -7.30
N GLY A 217 8.26 0.36 -7.72
CA GLY A 217 7.40 0.22 -8.89
C GLY A 217 8.10 0.52 -10.20
N ALA A 218 7.29 0.74 -11.25
CA ALA A 218 7.79 1.15 -12.55
C ALA A 218 8.30 2.59 -12.52
N GLU A 219 7.49 3.55 -12.06
CA GLU A 219 7.84 4.97 -12.12
C GLU A 219 7.97 5.63 -10.74
N THR A 220 7.49 4.95 -9.70
CA THR A 220 7.54 5.44 -8.32
C THR A 220 8.11 4.39 -7.39
N THR A 221 8.76 4.84 -6.33
CA THR A 221 9.14 4.02 -5.18
C THR A 221 8.40 4.55 -3.97
N THR A 222 7.64 3.69 -3.30
CA THR A 222 6.95 4.07 -2.06
C THR A 222 7.65 3.45 -0.87
N VAL A 223 7.87 4.24 0.17
CA VAL A 223 8.45 3.79 1.43
C VAL A 223 7.42 3.98 2.53
N THR A 224 7.16 2.92 3.29
CA THR A 224 6.29 2.96 4.47
C THR A 224 7.03 2.38 5.66
N VAL A 225 7.04 3.11 6.77
CA VAL A 225 7.67 2.65 8.02
C VAL A 225 6.58 2.25 9.00
N PHE A 226 6.76 1.10 9.64
CA PHE A 226 5.84 0.53 10.61
C PHE A 226 6.51 0.39 11.97
N GLU A 227 5.82 0.78 13.05
CA GLU A 227 6.23 0.59 14.44
C GLU A 227 5.01 0.33 15.32
N GLU A 228 5.17 -0.47 16.37
CA GLU A 228 4.03 -0.87 17.22
C GLU A 228 2.85 -1.36 16.36
N SER A 229 3.19 -2.05 15.27
CA SER A 229 2.31 -2.52 14.20
C SER A 229 1.71 -1.45 13.28
N ARG A 230 1.74 -0.15 13.61
CA ARG A 230 1.08 0.91 12.83
C ARG A 230 2.03 1.55 11.82
N PRO A 231 1.54 2.05 10.66
CA PRO A 231 2.37 2.87 9.80
C PRO A 231 2.63 4.20 10.49
N VAL A 232 3.90 4.57 10.64
CA VAL A 232 4.34 5.82 11.27
C VAL A 232 4.88 6.83 10.27
N ALA A 233 5.16 6.43 9.03
CA ALA A 233 5.57 7.32 7.95
C ALA A 233 5.27 6.70 6.58
N LEU A 234 4.88 7.52 5.60
CA LEU A 234 4.69 7.12 4.21
C LEU A 234 5.26 8.22 3.30
N VAL A 235 6.11 7.84 2.34
CA VAL A 235 6.64 8.75 1.33
C VAL A 235 6.65 8.09 -0.03
N VAL A 236 6.31 8.86 -1.06
CA VAL A 236 6.45 8.46 -2.46
C VAL A 236 7.59 9.24 -3.10
N LEU A 237 8.49 8.52 -3.76
CA LEU A 237 9.56 9.08 -4.59
C LEU A 237 9.23 8.81 -6.06
N THR A 238 9.36 9.82 -6.92
CA THR A 238 9.16 9.71 -8.38
C THR A 238 10.40 9.11 -9.07
N ILE A 239 10.86 7.98 -8.56
CA ILE A 239 11.95 7.19 -9.11
C ILE A 239 11.52 5.74 -9.04
N GLY A 240 11.51 5.07 -10.19
CA GLY A 240 11.16 3.65 -10.26
C GLY A 240 12.07 2.89 -11.23
N SER A 241 11.79 1.61 -11.41
CA SER A 241 12.59 0.72 -12.28
C SER A 241 12.56 1.06 -13.77
N ALA A 242 11.64 1.91 -14.23
CA ALA A 242 11.63 2.49 -15.57
C ALA A 242 12.84 3.42 -15.77
N ASN A 243 13.25 4.18 -14.75
CA ASN A 243 14.45 5.02 -14.84
C ASN A 243 15.73 4.19 -14.99
N LEU A 244 15.80 3.00 -14.37
CA LEU A 244 16.90 2.06 -14.65
C LEU A 244 16.89 1.59 -16.11
N THR A 245 15.70 1.42 -16.70
CA THR A 245 15.55 1.05 -18.12
C THR A 245 16.10 2.14 -19.02
N GLU A 246 15.76 3.40 -18.73
CA GLU A 246 16.29 4.58 -19.42
C GLU A 246 17.82 4.67 -19.28
N GLU A 247 18.35 4.49 -18.07
CA GLU A 247 19.81 4.49 -17.85
C GLU A 247 20.48 3.37 -18.67
N LEU A 248 19.94 2.15 -18.67
CA LEU A 248 20.47 1.03 -19.45
C LEU A 248 20.42 1.32 -20.96
N ALA A 249 19.31 1.85 -21.47
CA ALA A 249 19.15 2.20 -22.89
C ALA A 249 20.24 3.20 -23.33
N VAL A 250 20.47 4.25 -22.53
CA VAL A 250 21.49 5.27 -22.81
C VAL A 250 22.90 4.68 -22.73
N HIS A 251 23.22 3.94 -21.68
CA HIS A 251 24.57 3.42 -21.47
C HIS A 251 24.94 2.36 -22.51
N PHE A 252 24.00 1.50 -22.91
CA PHE A 252 24.24 0.44 -23.88
C PHE A 252 23.93 0.85 -25.33
N ARG A 253 23.32 2.02 -25.55
CA ARG A 253 22.85 2.52 -26.85
C ARG A 253 21.92 1.51 -27.54
N ILE A 254 20.95 1.04 -26.78
CA ILE A 254 19.94 0.06 -27.20
C ILE A 254 18.55 0.66 -27.06
N THR A 255 17.56 -0.01 -27.65
CA THR A 255 16.16 0.40 -27.52
C THR A 255 15.66 0.23 -26.07
N PRO A 256 14.65 1.02 -25.62
CA PRO A 256 14.03 0.81 -24.31
C PRO A 256 13.50 -0.62 -24.11
N GLU A 257 13.02 -1.26 -25.16
CA GLU A 257 12.52 -2.63 -25.14
C GLU A 257 13.66 -3.64 -24.86
N GLU A 258 14.81 -3.47 -25.51
CA GLU A 258 16.01 -4.27 -25.24
C GLU A 258 16.55 -4.00 -23.83
N ALA A 259 16.50 -2.73 -23.38
CA ALA A 259 16.91 -2.35 -22.04
C ALA A 259 16.04 -2.99 -20.95
N ASP A 260 14.70 -2.99 -21.13
CA ASP A 260 13.78 -3.63 -20.19
C ASP A 260 13.99 -5.15 -20.16
N LYS A 261 14.29 -5.74 -21.32
CA LYS A 261 14.65 -7.16 -21.42
C LYS A 261 15.88 -7.48 -20.58
N ILE A 262 17.01 -6.79 -20.80
CA ILE A 262 18.25 -7.06 -20.04
C ILE A 262 18.12 -6.71 -18.56
N LYS A 263 17.27 -5.74 -18.19
CA LYS A 263 16.95 -5.44 -16.78
C LYS A 263 16.29 -6.64 -16.09
N ARG A 264 15.37 -7.32 -16.79
CA ARG A 264 14.61 -8.46 -16.24
C ARG A 264 15.41 -9.76 -16.19
N VAL A 265 16.15 -10.07 -17.27
CA VAL A 265 16.83 -11.38 -17.41
C VAL A 265 18.34 -11.31 -17.17
N GLY A 266 18.88 -10.11 -16.95
CA GLY A 266 20.32 -9.85 -16.92
C GLY A 266 20.95 -9.88 -18.31
N VAL A 267 22.27 -9.76 -18.33
CA VAL A 267 23.09 -9.74 -19.56
C VAL A 267 23.83 -11.05 -19.84
N GLN A 268 23.59 -12.09 -19.05
CA GLN A 268 24.25 -13.39 -19.26
C GLN A 268 23.82 -14.00 -20.60
N GLY A 269 24.79 -14.44 -21.41
CA GLY A 269 24.54 -14.96 -22.75
C GLY A 269 24.23 -13.89 -23.81
N THR A 270 24.35 -12.61 -23.46
CA THR A 270 24.28 -11.49 -24.42
C THR A 270 25.69 -11.00 -24.75
N ALA A 271 25.83 -10.15 -25.78
CA ALA A 271 27.09 -9.48 -26.10
C ALA A 271 27.42 -8.31 -25.15
N PHE A 272 26.53 -7.99 -24.20
CA PHE A 272 26.70 -6.83 -23.33
C PHE A 272 27.69 -7.11 -22.18
N PRO A 273 28.65 -6.19 -21.89
CA PRO A 273 29.59 -6.38 -20.80
C PRO A 273 28.91 -6.41 -19.42
N LYS A 274 29.00 -7.56 -18.72
CA LYS A 274 28.42 -7.75 -17.37
C LYS A 274 28.87 -6.67 -16.37
N LYS A 275 30.17 -6.39 -16.31
CA LYS A 275 30.70 -5.37 -15.38
C LYS A 275 30.05 -4.00 -15.57
N LYS A 276 29.79 -3.60 -16.83
CA LYS A 276 29.13 -2.33 -17.15
C LYS A 276 27.67 -2.34 -16.71
N TYR A 277 26.97 -3.45 -16.93
CA TYR A 277 25.58 -3.62 -16.48
C TYR A 277 25.49 -3.51 -14.96
N ASP A 278 26.33 -4.25 -14.26
CA ASP A 278 26.39 -4.25 -12.79
C ASP A 278 26.66 -2.83 -12.25
N THR A 279 27.56 -2.06 -12.89
CA THR A 279 27.80 -0.65 -12.52
C THR A 279 26.56 0.23 -12.68
N VAL A 280 25.85 0.17 -13.81
CA VAL A 280 24.65 0.99 -14.04
C VAL A 280 23.56 0.65 -13.01
N VAL A 281 23.34 -0.65 -12.77
CA VAL A 281 22.38 -1.13 -11.76
C VAL A 281 22.78 -0.64 -10.36
N GLN A 282 24.05 -0.80 -9.98
CA GLN A 282 24.58 -0.36 -8.69
C GLN A 282 24.39 1.14 -8.48
N ASP A 283 24.73 1.96 -9.48
CA ASP A 283 24.65 3.41 -9.41
C ASP A 283 23.19 3.86 -9.25
N PHE A 284 22.26 3.27 -10.01
CA PHE A 284 20.83 3.55 -9.90
C PHE A 284 20.29 3.27 -8.49
N TYR A 285 20.50 2.07 -7.95
CA TYR A 285 19.98 1.72 -6.63
C TYR A 285 20.68 2.48 -5.51
N THR A 286 21.98 2.77 -5.64
CA THR A 286 22.70 3.63 -4.71
C THR A 286 22.06 5.02 -4.63
N LYS A 287 21.71 5.63 -5.79
CA LYS A 287 21.01 6.91 -5.84
C LYS A 287 19.62 6.82 -5.18
N LEU A 288 18.86 5.77 -5.48
CA LEU A 288 17.51 5.57 -4.93
C LEU A 288 17.54 5.44 -3.39
N PHE A 289 18.36 4.53 -2.85
CA PHE A 289 18.46 4.32 -1.42
C PHE A 289 19.08 5.51 -0.69
N THR A 290 19.98 6.25 -1.33
CA THR A 290 20.51 7.51 -0.79
C THR A 290 19.38 8.53 -0.63
N LYS A 291 18.50 8.68 -1.63
CA LYS A 291 17.34 9.57 -1.52
C LYS A 291 16.38 9.15 -0.41
N ILE A 292 16.14 7.85 -0.23
CA ILE A 292 15.34 7.33 0.88
C ILE A 292 15.98 7.71 2.22
N ARG A 293 17.27 7.37 2.42
CA ARG A 293 18.02 7.72 3.63
C ARG A 293 17.97 9.21 3.94
N ASP A 294 18.25 10.05 2.95
CA ASP A 294 18.32 11.49 3.14
C ASP A 294 16.94 12.08 3.45
N HIS A 295 15.86 11.52 2.90
CA HIS A 295 14.50 11.90 3.25
C HIS A 295 14.20 11.62 4.73
N PHE A 296 14.48 10.42 5.24
CA PHE A 296 14.24 10.07 6.65
C PHE A 296 15.17 10.81 7.62
N ARG A 297 16.42 11.10 7.21
CA ARG A 297 17.32 11.98 7.99
C ARG A 297 16.74 13.39 8.13
N ARG A 298 16.15 13.97 7.08
CA ARG A 298 15.52 15.30 7.14
C ARG A 298 14.29 15.33 8.03
N MET A 299 13.48 14.27 8.02
CA MET A 299 12.33 14.13 8.93
C MET A 299 12.74 13.89 10.39
N LYS A 300 14.06 13.87 10.69
CA LYS A 300 14.61 13.53 12.02
C LYS A 300 14.05 12.20 12.52
N PHE A 301 13.80 11.26 11.61
CA PHE A 301 13.38 9.91 11.96
C PHE A 301 14.53 9.24 12.71
N ARG A 302 14.39 9.11 14.03
CA ARG A 302 15.44 8.66 14.96
C ARG A 302 15.28 7.20 15.39
N ASN A 303 14.22 6.55 14.94
CA ASN A 303 13.88 5.23 15.43
C ASN A 303 14.72 4.16 14.73
N ILE A 304 15.13 3.18 15.52
CA ILE A 304 15.79 1.99 15.03
C ILE A 304 14.71 1.10 14.45
N LEU A 305 14.95 0.48 13.30
CA LEU A 305 14.06 -0.51 12.69
C LEU A 305 14.66 -1.91 12.84
N PRO A 306 14.53 -2.57 14.02
CA PRO A 306 15.08 -3.91 14.26
C PRO A 306 14.71 -4.97 13.22
N ALA A 307 13.48 -4.95 12.70
CA ALA A 307 13.09 -5.91 11.66
C ALA A 307 13.74 -5.61 10.30
N GLY A 308 14.22 -4.38 10.12
CA GLY A 308 14.94 -3.92 8.94
C GLY A 308 14.06 -3.50 7.77
N VAL A 309 14.64 -3.54 6.58
CA VAL A 309 14.07 -3.13 5.31
C VAL A 309 13.59 -4.35 4.52
N PHE A 310 12.40 -4.23 3.96
CA PHE A 310 11.74 -5.21 3.11
C PHE A 310 11.52 -4.60 1.73
N LEU A 311 12.14 -5.19 0.73
CA LEU A 311 12.04 -4.73 -0.66
C LEU A 311 10.95 -5.51 -1.38
N THR A 312 10.06 -4.80 -2.06
CA THR A 312 8.95 -5.37 -2.84
C THR A 312 8.74 -4.60 -4.15
N GLY A 313 7.77 -5.03 -4.96
CA GLY A 313 7.49 -4.46 -6.26
C GLY A 313 8.39 -5.01 -7.37
N GLY A 314 8.04 -4.71 -8.61
CA GLY A 314 8.74 -5.24 -9.80
C GLY A 314 10.20 -4.76 -9.94
N GLY A 315 10.54 -3.62 -9.34
CA GLY A 315 11.89 -3.10 -9.29
C GLY A 315 12.75 -3.70 -8.19
N ALA A 316 12.23 -4.55 -7.31
CA ALA A 316 13.02 -5.26 -6.30
C ALA A 316 13.69 -6.54 -6.82
N LEU A 317 13.59 -6.83 -8.12
CA LEU A 317 14.10 -8.06 -8.75
C LEU A 317 15.54 -8.02 -9.21
N ALA A 318 16.14 -6.85 -9.21
CA ALA A 318 17.55 -6.73 -9.51
C ALA A 318 18.37 -7.51 -8.47
N SER A 319 19.31 -8.33 -8.96
CA SER A 319 20.22 -9.08 -8.10
C SER A 319 21.12 -8.13 -7.29
N GLY A 320 21.34 -8.45 -6.00
CA GLY A 320 22.21 -7.66 -5.11
C GLY A 320 21.57 -6.38 -4.55
N ILE A 321 20.32 -6.07 -4.90
CA ILE A 321 19.63 -4.87 -4.42
C ILE A 321 19.55 -4.79 -2.89
N ASP A 322 19.39 -5.92 -2.21
CA ASP A 322 19.30 -6.01 -0.74
C ASP A 322 20.65 -5.69 -0.08
N GLU A 323 21.77 -6.04 -0.71
CA GLU A 323 23.11 -5.68 -0.23
C GLU A 323 23.33 -4.17 -0.35
N ILE A 324 22.96 -3.56 -1.48
CA ILE A 324 23.04 -2.10 -1.68
C ILE A 324 22.17 -1.38 -0.65
N ALA A 325 20.92 -1.83 -0.47
CA ALA A 325 20.01 -1.28 0.51
C ALA A 325 20.58 -1.37 1.92
N ARG A 326 21.15 -2.52 2.29
CA ARG A 326 21.78 -2.76 3.60
C ARG A 326 22.94 -1.80 3.87
N THR A 327 23.80 -1.61 2.88
CA THR A 327 24.95 -0.71 2.99
C THR A 327 24.53 0.76 3.09
N ILE A 328 23.58 1.20 2.25
CA ILE A 328 23.22 2.63 2.18
C ILE A 328 22.27 3.04 3.30
N LEU A 329 21.30 2.19 3.65
CA LEU A 329 20.31 2.46 4.70
C LEU A 329 20.80 2.11 6.11
N GLU A 330 21.94 1.43 6.22
CA GLU A 330 22.54 1.01 7.51
C GLU A 330 21.56 0.14 8.35
N LEU A 331 20.72 -0.65 7.68
CA LEU A 331 19.71 -1.52 8.27
C LEU A 331 19.75 -2.90 7.60
N PRO A 332 19.39 -4.00 8.30
CA PRO A 332 19.22 -5.30 7.66
C PRO A 332 18.20 -5.17 6.51
N ALA A 333 18.53 -5.61 5.30
CA ALA A 333 17.62 -5.53 4.15
C ALA A 333 17.45 -6.92 3.51
N ARG A 334 16.23 -7.18 3.01
CA ARG A 334 15.86 -8.41 2.32
C ARG A 334 14.72 -8.17 1.34
N ASN A 335 14.67 -8.96 0.27
CA ASN A 335 13.49 -9.05 -0.58
C ASN A 335 12.36 -9.79 0.15
N VAL A 336 11.13 -9.35 -0.07
CA VAL A 336 9.94 -9.98 0.50
C VAL A 336 9.74 -11.37 -0.10
N ALA A 337 9.50 -12.35 0.76
CA ALA A 337 9.13 -13.70 0.33
C ALA A 337 7.70 -13.72 -0.21
N THR A 338 7.46 -14.53 -1.22
CA THR A 338 6.17 -14.57 -1.92
C THR A 338 5.23 -15.59 -1.27
N PRO A 339 4.00 -15.21 -0.88
CA PRO A 339 3.15 -16.09 -0.06
C PRO A 339 2.24 -17.06 -0.84
N PHE A 340 2.36 -17.18 -2.17
CA PHE A 340 1.46 -18.02 -2.99
C PHE A 340 2.22 -18.87 -4.01
N GLU A 341 1.60 -19.97 -4.47
CA GLU A 341 2.19 -20.94 -5.41
C GLU A 341 2.35 -20.39 -6.84
N LYS A 342 3.48 -20.73 -7.50
CA LYS A 342 3.80 -20.35 -8.90
C LYS A 342 2.72 -20.85 -9.87
N LYS A 343 1.73 -20.01 -10.20
CA LYS A 343 0.78 -20.25 -11.29
C LYS A 343 0.88 -19.15 -12.35
N GLY A 344 1.02 -19.54 -13.62
CA GLY A 344 0.82 -18.66 -14.78
C GLY A 344 2.00 -17.84 -15.28
N GLY A 345 3.24 -18.08 -14.82
CA GLY A 345 4.44 -17.44 -15.38
C GLY A 345 4.59 -15.94 -15.10
N ILE A 346 3.77 -15.39 -14.20
CA ILE A 346 3.89 -14.00 -13.73
C ILE A 346 4.73 -14.01 -12.46
N PRO A 347 5.79 -13.20 -12.38
CA PRO A 347 6.59 -13.17 -11.17
C PRO A 347 5.75 -12.66 -9.99
N HIS A 348 5.85 -13.35 -8.86
CA HIS A 348 4.97 -13.17 -7.70
C HIS A 348 5.04 -11.78 -7.09
N GLU A 349 6.21 -11.15 -7.13
CA GLU A 349 6.46 -9.78 -6.72
C GLU A 349 5.54 -8.73 -7.38
N TYR A 350 4.98 -9.00 -8.57
CA TYR A 350 4.03 -8.09 -9.22
C TYR A 350 2.63 -8.18 -8.60
N LEU A 351 2.38 -9.13 -7.71
CA LEU A 351 1.04 -9.46 -7.22
C LEU A 351 0.78 -8.97 -5.80
N MET A 352 1.80 -8.50 -5.08
CA MET A 352 1.69 -8.13 -3.65
C MET A 352 0.60 -7.12 -3.37
N THR A 353 0.51 -6.05 -4.18
CA THR A 353 -0.48 -4.98 -4.00
C THR A 353 -1.90 -5.46 -4.27
N VAL A 354 -2.14 -6.12 -5.41
CA VAL A 354 -3.50 -6.59 -5.77
C VAL A 354 -3.96 -7.73 -4.86
N TYR A 355 -3.05 -8.61 -4.44
CA TYR A 355 -3.33 -9.65 -3.44
C TYR A 355 -3.65 -9.02 -2.09
N GLY A 356 -2.85 -8.04 -1.66
CA GLY A 356 -3.07 -7.29 -0.43
C GLY A 356 -4.38 -6.52 -0.42
N THR A 357 -4.81 -6.02 -1.58
CA THR A 357 -6.12 -5.37 -1.77
C THR A 357 -7.25 -6.35 -1.57
N CYS A 358 -7.14 -7.56 -2.14
CA CYS A 358 -8.12 -8.61 -1.90
C CYS A 358 -8.15 -9.03 -0.42
N MET A 359 -6.98 -9.24 0.20
CA MET A 359 -6.90 -9.58 1.63
C MET A 359 -7.45 -8.47 2.52
N TRP A 360 -7.25 -7.20 2.16
CA TRP A 360 -7.84 -6.08 2.88
C TRP A 360 -9.37 -6.09 2.78
N ALA A 361 -9.92 -6.35 1.59
CA ALA A 361 -11.36 -6.44 1.37
C ALA A 361 -12.02 -7.62 2.10
N VAL A 362 -11.39 -8.80 2.05
CA VAL A 362 -11.78 -10.01 2.80
C VAL A 362 -12.01 -9.68 4.28
N ASN A 363 -11.09 -8.90 4.82
CA ASN A 363 -11.00 -8.49 6.20
C ASN A 363 -12.03 -7.39 6.59
N LEU A 364 -12.43 -6.52 5.66
CA LEU A 364 -13.50 -5.54 5.88
C LEU A 364 -14.88 -6.18 5.98
N ASP A 365 -15.15 -7.16 5.11
CA ASP A 365 -16.47 -7.78 5.00
C ASP A 365 -16.80 -8.67 6.21
N ASP A 366 -15.80 -9.16 6.93
CA ASP A 366 -16.01 -9.94 8.16
C ASP A 366 -16.57 -9.08 9.29
N GLU A 367 -16.11 -7.85 9.43
CA GLU A 367 -16.67 -6.95 10.46
C GLU A 367 -18.10 -6.54 10.17
N ALA A 368 -18.46 -6.33 8.89
CA ALA A 368 -19.86 -6.07 8.51
C ALA A 368 -20.78 -7.22 8.93
N GLN A 369 -20.27 -8.46 8.94
CA GLN A 369 -21.00 -9.64 9.35
C GLN A 369 -21.03 -9.83 10.88
N GLU A 370 -19.92 -9.56 11.58
CA GLU A 370 -19.86 -9.63 13.05
C GLU A 370 -20.71 -8.55 13.72
N THR A 371 -20.74 -7.35 13.15
CA THR A 371 -21.46 -6.19 13.70
C THR A 371 -22.91 -6.10 13.22
N GLY A 372 -23.28 -6.83 12.16
CA GLY A 372 -24.62 -6.81 11.56
C GLY A 372 -24.97 -5.48 10.86
N ILE A 373 -24.00 -4.58 10.69
CA ILE A 373 -24.18 -3.28 10.05
C ILE A 373 -23.70 -3.39 8.59
N PRO A 374 -24.55 -3.11 7.59
CA PRO A 374 -24.11 -3.08 6.21
C PRO A 374 -23.17 -1.89 5.97
N THR A 375 -21.91 -2.15 5.63
CA THR A 375 -21.03 -1.17 4.96
C THR A 375 -21.46 -1.11 3.49
N PRO A 376 -21.82 0.06 2.92
CA PRO A 376 -20.87 1.17 2.76
C PRO A 376 -21.45 2.61 2.82
N THR A 377 -20.53 3.57 2.65
CA THR A 377 -20.65 5.03 2.49
C THR A 377 -21.04 5.85 3.73
N LYS A 378 -19.99 6.42 4.33
CA LYS A 378 -19.97 7.43 5.40
C LYS A 378 -20.52 6.96 6.74
N THR A 379 -19.74 7.31 7.77
CA THR A 379 -20.10 7.42 9.18
C THR A 379 -20.25 6.13 10.00
N LYS A 380 -19.45 6.13 11.09
CA LYS A 380 -19.62 5.41 12.37
C LYS A 380 -19.40 3.89 12.31
N GLY A 381 -18.14 3.48 12.46
CA GLY A 381 -17.79 2.08 12.71
C GLY A 381 -16.42 1.65 12.19
N PHE A 382 -15.76 2.45 11.35
CA PHE A 382 -14.50 2.07 10.70
C PHE A 382 -13.30 1.94 11.67
N PHE A 383 -13.44 2.44 12.90
CA PHE A 383 -12.37 2.53 13.89
C PHE A 383 -11.99 1.17 14.52
N SER A 384 -12.92 0.21 14.63
CA SER A 384 -12.64 -1.06 15.33
C SER A 384 -11.74 -2.02 14.55
N TYR A 385 -11.86 -2.10 13.22
CA TYR A 385 -11.04 -3.02 12.43
C TYR A 385 -9.62 -2.54 12.21
N TRP A 386 -9.46 -1.25 11.88
CA TRP A 386 -8.16 -0.70 11.49
C TRP A 386 -7.13 -0.89 12.62
N LEU A 387 -7.58 -0.80 13.88
CA LEU A 387 -6.76 -1.13 15.05
C LEU A 387 -6.54 -2.64 15.26
N LYS A 388 -7.51 -3.53 14.99
CA LYS A 388 -7.32 -4.99 15.19
C LYS A 388 -6.23 -5.61 14.32
N GLN A 389 -5.93 -5.05 13.14
CA GLN A 389 -4.78 -5.48 12.33
C GLN A 389 -3.42 -5.08 12.93
N PHE A 390 -3.43 -4.16 13.89
CA PHE A 390 -2.26 -3.55 14.50
C PHE A 390 -2.24 -3.65 16.05
N ILE A 391 -3.14 -4.43 16.65
CA ILE A 391 -3.16 -4.80 18.07
C ILE A 391 -2.59 -6.24 18.20
N PRO A 392 -1.88 -6.58 19.30
CA PRO A 392 -1.28 -7.90 19.56
C PRO A 392 -2.16 -9.12 19.32
#